data_AF-A0A957TU56-F1
#
_entry.id   AF-A0A957TU56-F1
#
_cell.length_a   1.000
_cell.length_b   1.000
_cell.length_c   1.000
_cell.angle_alpha   90.00
_cell.angle_beta   90.00
_cell.angle_gamma   90.00
#
_symmetry.space_group_name_H-M   'P 1'
#
loop_
_entity.id
_entity.type
_entity.pdbx_description
1 polymer ?
#
loop_
_entity_poly.entity_id
_entity_poly.type
_entity_poly.pdbx_seq_one_letter_code
_entity_poly.pdbx_strand_id
1 'polypeptide(L)' 'MNAAAFRHFYDYHFSENRSLWERYIAPLSQAEFTQAAGYSHGSVRDQLVHLMAVDEIWFCELQNIEPSPP' A
#
# COMPACT_ATOMS: atom_id res chain seq x y z
N MET A 1 7.99 6.32 -20.63
CA MET A 1 7.98 7.20 -19.44
C MET A 1 9.37 7.77 -19.22
N ASN A 2 9.49 8.94 -18.60
CA ASN A 2 10.78 9.55 -18.22
C ASN A 2 10.88 9.66 -16.69
N ALA A 3 12.06 10.03 -16.17
CA ALA A 3 12.30 10.12 -14.72
C ALA A 3 11.38 11.13 -14.01
N ALA A 4 10.95 12.20 -14.69
CA ALA A 4 10.03 13.18 -14.11
C ALA A 4 8.63 12.59 -13.91
N ALA A 5 8.14 11.79 -14.87
CA ALA A 5 6.87 11.10 -14.75
C ALA A 5 6.87 10.09 -13.59
N PHE A 6 7.94 9.29 -13.46
CA PHE A 6 8.07 8.37 -12.33
C PHE A 6 8.02 9.10 -10.99
N ARG A 7 8.76 10.21 -10.86
CA ARG A 7 8.75 11.01 -9.62
C ARG A 7 7.37 11.53 -9.29
N HIS A 8 6.67 12.09 -10.28
CA HIS A 8 5.32 12.60 -10.09
C HIS A 8 4.35 11.51 -9.59
N PHE A 9 4.38 10.32 -10.19
CA PHE A 9 3.48 9.25 -9.78
C PHE A 9 3.82 8.67 -8.40
N TYR A 10 5.09 8.58 -8.03
CA TYR A 10 5.47 8.16 -6.67
C TYR A 10 5.12 9.22 -5.62
N ASP A 11 5.35 10.51 -5.90
CA ASP A 11 4.94 11.60 -5.01
C ASP A 11 3.42 11.56 -4.78
N TYR A 12 2.64 11.37 -5.85
CA TYR A 12 1.19 11.19 -5.77
C TYR A 12 0.82 9.96 -4.94
N HIS A 13 1.38 8.78 -5.25
CA HIS A 13 1.14 7.51 -4.52
C HIS A 13 1.36 7.66 -3.02
N PHE A 14 2.48 8.25 -2.60
CA PHE A 14 2.77 8.46 -1.19
C PHE A 14 1.84 9.48 -0.52
N SER A 15 1.49 10.54 -1.24
CA SER A 15 0.57 11.56 -0.71
C SER A 15 -0.84 11.01 -0.48
N GLU A 16 -1.35 10.22 -1.43
CA GLU A 16 -2.68 9.62 -1.33
C GLU A 16 -2.72 8.51 -0.29
N ASN A 17 -1.71 7.64 -0.23
CA ASN A 17 -1.63 6.62 0.81
C ASN A 17 -1.61 7.23 2.22
N ARG A 18 -0.88 8.32 2.43
CA ARG A 18 -0.87 9.05 3.71
C ARG A 18 -2.24 9.67 4.02
N SER A 19 -2.85 10.33 3.03
CA SER A 19 -4.17 10.93 3.17
C SER A 19 -5.25 9.88 3.53
N LEU A 20 -5.25 8.74 2.84
CA LEU A 20 -6.15 7.61 3.13
C LEU A 20 -5.91 7.04 4.51
N TRP A 21 -4.64 6.86 4.89
CA TRP A 21 -4.28 6.38 6.22
C TRP A 21 -4.84 7.27 7.32
N GLU A 22 -4.55 8.56 7.26
CA GLU A 22 -4.93 9.53 8.29
C GLU A 22 -6.46 9.72 8.36
N ARG A 23 -7.15 9.76 7.23
CA ARG A 23 -8.57 10.09 7.17
C ARG A 23 -9.49 8.91 7.42
N TYR A 24 -9.12 7.72 6.95
CA TYR A 24 -10.06 6.60 6.88
C TYR A 24 -9.59 5.33 7.57
N ILE A 25 -8.27 5.12 7.73
CA ILE A 25 -7.75 3.86 8.30
C ILE A 25 -7.43 4.03 9.78
N ALA A 26 -6.66 5.06 10.15
CA ALA A 26 -6.27 5.32 11.52
C ALA A 26 -7.46 5.48 12.50
N PRO A 27 -8.62 6.04 12.10
CA PRO A 27 -9.79 6.14 12.97
C PRO A 27 -10.58 4.84 13.14
N LEU A 28 -10.32 3.80 12.36
CA LEU A 28 -11.06 2.54 12.46
C LEU A 28 -10.83 1.88 13.82
N SER A 29 -11.89 1.34 14.40
CA SER A 29 -11.73 0.37 15.47
C SER A 29 -11.06 -0.90 14.94
N GLN A 30 -10.47 -1.67 15.85
CA GLN A 30 -9.88 -2.96 15.49
C GLN A 30 -10.89 -3.88 14.78
N ALA A 31 -12.16 -3.87 15.23
CA ALA A 31 -13.21 -4.70 14.66
C ALA A 31 -13.52 -4.32 13.20
N GLU A 32 -13.63 -3.02 12.91
CA GLU A 32 -13.86 -2.50 11.54
C GLU A 32 -12.64 -2.75 10.65
N PHE A 33 -11.44 -2.56 11.18
CA PHE A 33 -10.19 -2.76 10.44
C PHE A 33 -9.99 -4.20 9.97
N THR A 34 -10.42 -5.17 10.79
CA THR A 34 -10.35 -6.62 10.47
C THR A 34 -11.68 -7.19 9.98
N GLN A 35 -12.68 -6.36 9.71
CA GLN A 35 -13.98 -6.84 9.27
C GLN A 35 -13.87 -7.55 7.92
N ALA A 36 -14.46 -8.73 7.81
CA ALA A 36 -14.52 -9.47 6.56
C ALA A 36 -15.40 -8.73 5.53
N ALA A 37 -14.82 -8.39 4.38
CA ALA A 37 -15.46 -7.73 3.25
C ALA A 37 -15.88 -8.71 2.13
N GLY A 38 -15.43 -9.97 2.20
CA GLY A 38 -15.84 -11.04 1.27
C GLY A 38 -15.31 -10.90 -0.16
N TYR A 39 -14.36 -10.01 -0.40
CA TYR A 39 -13.78 -9.75 -1.72
C TYR A 39 -12.25 -9.56 -1.64
N SER A 40 -11.54 -9.96 -2.70
CA SER A 40 -10.08 -9.82 -2.86
C SER A 40 -9.31 -10.31 -1.63
N HIS A 41 -8.66 -9.40 -0.88
CA HIS A 41 -7.83 -9.72 0.29
C HIS A 41 -8.61 -9.90 1.60
N GLY A 42 -9.93 -9.82 1.57
CA GLY A 42 -10.78 -10.25 2.67
C GLY A 42 -11.06 -9.19 3.74
N SER A 43 -10.12 -8.29 4.06
CA SER A 43 -10.33 -7.18 5.02
C SER A 43 -9.54 -5.93 4.64
N VAL A 44 -9.84 -4.78 5.25
CA VAL A 44 -9.05 -3.54 5.06
C VAL A 44 -7.61 -3.77 5.52
N ARG A 45 -7.43 -4.44 6.67
CA ARG A 45 -6.12 -4.80 7.19
C ARG A 45 -5.29 -5.62 6.19
N ASP A 46 -5.88 -6.67 5.64
CA ASP A 46 -5.16 -7.58 4.73
C ASP A 46 -4.89 -6.91 3.38
N GLN A 47 -5.80 -6.07 2.90
CA GLN A 47 -5.58 -5.24 1.72
C GLN A 47 -4.37 -4.30 1.91
N LEU A 48 -4.21 -3.68 3.08
CA LEU A 48 -3.06 -2.82 3.35
C LEU A 48 -1.75 -3.59 3.45
N VAL A 49 -1.76 -4.76 4.10
CA VAL A 49 -0.59 -5.64 4.15
C VAL A 49 -0.16 -6.03 2.72
N HIS A 50 -1.13 -6.38 1.87
CA HIS A 50 -0.84 -6.66 0.46
C HIS A 50 -0.21 -5.46 -0.26
N LEU A 51 -0.76 -4.26 -0.11
CA LEU A 51 -0.22 -3.06 -0.76
C LEU A 51 1.21 -2.73 -0.28
N MET A 52 1.49 -2.88 1.01
CA MET A 52 2.84 -2.69 1.55
C MET A 52 3.84 -3.70 0.98
N ALA A 53 3.45 -4.97 0.88
CA ALA A 53 4.29 -6.01 0.29
C ALA A 53 4.54 -5.76 -1.21
N VAL A 54 3.52 -5.34 -1.94
CA VAL A 54 3.66 -4.96 -3.35
C VAL A 54 4.62 -3.77 -3.47
N ASP A 55 4.44 -2.70 -2.70
CA ASP A 55 5.34 -1.54 -2.72
C ASP A 55 6.81 -1.95 -2.47
N GLU A 56 7.07 -2.82 -1.50
CA GLU A 56 8.41 -3.37 -1.26
C GLU A 56 8.96 -4.09 -2.50
N ILE A 57 8.17 -4.98 -3.11
CA ILE A 57 8.58 -5.72 -4.32
C ILE A 57 8.98 -4.76 -5.44
N TRP A 58 8.13 -3.77 -5.77
CA TRP A 58 8.43 -2.80 -6.83
C TRP A 58 9.70 -1.99 -6.52
N PHE A 59 9.89 -1.57 -5.27
CA PHE A 59 11.09 -0.85 -4.87
C PHE A 59 12.36 -1.69 -4.92
N CYS A 60 12.28 -2.96 -4.54
CA CYS A 60 13.38 -3.92 -4.64
C CYS A 60 13.74 -4.18 -6.11
N GLU A 61 12.75 -4.41 -6.97
CA GLU A 61 12.95 -4.62 -8.40
C GLU A 61 13.62 -3.42 -9.08
N LEU A 62 13.19 -2.19 -8.77
CA LEU A 62 13.84 -0.97 -9.28
C LEU A 62 15.31 -0.85 -8.86
N GLN A 63 15.68 -1.44 -7.73
CA GLN A 63 17.05 -1.44 -7.20
C GLN A 63 17.85 -2.69 -7.60
N ASN A 64 17.24 -3.65 -8.29
CA ASN A 64 17.80 -4.99 -8.55
C ASN A 64 18.21 -5.73 -7.27
N ILE A 65 17.39 -5.64 -6.22
CA ILE A 65 17.57 -6.35 -4.95
C ILE A 65 16.43 -7.36 -4.80
N GLU A 66 16.69 -8.48 -4.12
CA GLU A 66 15.66 -9.47 -3.82
C GLU A 66 14.72 -8.97 -2.69
N PRO A 67 13.40 -9.06 -2.85
CA PRO A 67 12.44 -8.63 -1.82
C PRO A 67 12.42 -9.58 -0.61
N SER A 68 11.89 -9.10 0.51
CA SER A 68 11.68 -9.95 1.69
C SER A 68 10.71 -11.11 1.38
N PRO A 69 10.87 -12.26 2.07
CA PRO A 69 9.90 -13.35 1.96
C PRO A 69 8.52 -12.92 2.52
N PRO A 70 7.42 -13.50 2.02
CA PRO A 70 6.06 -13.20 2.45
C PRO A 70 5.72 -13.69 3.86
#